data_AF-A0A9R1GFL4-F1
#
_entry.id   AF-A0A9R1GFL4-F1
#
_cell.length_a   1.000
_cell.length_b   1.000
_cell.length_c   1.000
_cell.angle_alpha   90.00
_cell.angle_beta   90.00
_cell.angle_gamma   90.00
#
_symmetry.space_group_name_H-M   'P 1'
#
loop_
_entity.id
_entity.type
_entity.pdbx_description
1 polymer ?
#
loop_
_entity_poly.entity_id
_entity_poly.type
_entity_poly.pdbx_seq_one_letter_code
_entity_poly.pdbx_strand_id
1 'polypeptide(L)'
;MAEASWSNSPLSAKHHHGEASSKEPLVVDDDVPVLGQKRDYTVPLKVDIHLKEPLDVVCTSNPDEADKMIRKMRRRLGGMLPRNIGVDVEYTREDKPPQIAAVLQLCVEDLVLVYHITAATKWPKELRLLLQEKRLYTFVGFCIRGDKEKLKLSGLEINLDKYVNLQRKWRVPNNGKKWQSLAEFAASLIHPSYSKMKRKIDRNSDHLLWGGSPLPNKLIEYAAKDAYVTYEAWKKIEITKEGLELWQEAEDHWDDPYYWGY
;
A
#
# COMPACT_ATOMS: atom_id res chain seq x y z
N MET A 1 -84.30 6.50 -0.27
CA MET A 1 -84.37 5.95 -1.63
C MET A 1 -84.98 7.01 -2.54
N ALA A 2 -84.14 7.67 -3.35
CA ALA A 2 -84.45 8.34 -4.62
C ALA A 2 -83.18 9.06 -5.10
N GLU A 3 -82.81 8.74 -6.34
CA GLU A 3 -82.01 9.41 -7.39
C GLU A 3 -81.48 10.83 -7.13
N ALA A 4 -80.18 11.11 -7.29
CA ALA A 4 -79.36 11.24 -8.51
C ALA A 4 -79.18 12.72 -8.92
N SER A 5 -77.93 13.17 -9.10
CA SER A 5 -77.53 14.09 -10.17
C SER A 5 -76.03 14.36 -10.08
N TRP A 6 -75.34 14.08 -11.17
CA TRP A 6 -73.92 14.33 -11.38
C TRP A 6 -73.64 15.82 -11.60
N SER A 7 -72.44 16.27 -11.22
CA SER A 7 -71.79 17.42 -11.84
C SER A 7 -70.28 17.14 -11.96
N ASN A 8 -69.82 17.13 -13.21
CA ASN A 8 -68.42 16.95 -13.61
C ASN A 8 -67.61 18.22 -13.37
N SER A 9 -66.34 18.08 -12.93
CA SER A 9 -65.19 18.89 -13.40
C SER A 9 -63.85 18.29 -12.91
N PRO A 10 -62.74 18.50 -13.64
CA PRO A 10 -61.61 17.57 -13.68
C PRO A 10 -60.53 17.85 -12.63
N LEU A 11 -59.94 16.79 -12.05
CA LEU A 11 -58.71 16.89 -11.26
C LEU A 11 -57.50 16.58 -12.14
N SER A 12 -56.77 17.64 -12.46
CA SER A 12 -55.45 17.67 -13.06
C SER A 12 -54.48 16.73 -12.33
N ALA A 13 -53.82 15.88 -13.11
CA ALA A 13 -52.78 14.95 -12.67
C ALA A 13 -51.61 15.71 -12.01
N LYS A 14 -51.32 15.38 -10.75
CA LYS A 14 -50.07 15.74 -10.09
C LYS A 14 -49.01 14.70 -10.48
N HIS A 15 -48.15 15.04 -11.42
CA HIS A 15 -46.86 14.37 -11.57
C HIS A 15 -45.91 14.95 -10.53
N HIS A 16 -45.55 14.14 -9.53
CA HIS A 16 -44.43 14.45 -8.64
C HIS A 16 -43.14 14.37 -9.48
N HIS A 17 -42.58 15.54 -9.79
CA HIS A 17 -41.24 15.64 -10.34
C HIS A 17 -40.26 15.27 -9.23
N GLY A 18 -39.65 14.10 -9.35
CA GLY A 18 -38.55 13.68 -8.49
C GLY A 18 -37.40 14.66 -8.65
N GLU A 19 -37.08 15.36 -7.58
CA GLU A 19 -35.92 16.22 -7.45
C GLU A 19 -34.67 15.33 -7.52
N ALA A 20 -34.05 15.29 -8.70
CA ALA A 20 -32.75 14.68 -8.88
C ALA A 20 -31.74 15.52 -8.08
N SER A 21 -31.43 15.07 -6.87
CA SER A 21 -30.28 15.55 -6.11
C SER A 21 -29.01 15.23 -6.91
N SER A 22 -28.64 16.15 -7.79
CA SER A 22 -27.33 16.23 -8.40
C SER A 22 -26.34 16.46 -7.27
N LYS A 23 -25.81 15.37 -6.71
CA LYS A 23 -24.58 15.43 -5.92
C LYS A 23 -23.51 15.97 -6.85
N GLU A 24 -23.20 17.25 -6.69
CA GLU A 24 -21.98 17.84 -7.23
C GLU A 24 -20.81 16.92 -6.84
N PRO A 25 -19.88 16.63 -7.77
CA PRO A 25 -18.71 15.86 -7.40
C PRO A 25 -17.98 16.64 -6.31
N LEU A 26 -17.78 16.01 -5.14
CA LEU A 26 -16.90 16.52 -4.09
C LEU A 26 -15.60 16.95 -4.78
N VAL A 27 -15.40 18.26 -4.91
CA VAL A 27 -14.11 18.85 -5.27
C VAL A 27 -13.21 18.48 -4.10
N VAL A 28 -12.51 17.35 -4.22
CA VAL A 28 -11.54 17.00 -3.21
C VAL A 28 -10.37 17.92 -3.45
N ASP A 29 -10.14 18.82 -2.50
CA ASP A 29 -8.96 19.66 -2.48
C ASP A 29 -7.71 18.75 -2.59
N ASP A 30 -6.91 18.98 -3.62
CA ASP A 30 -5.69 18.21 -3.90
C ASP A 30 -4.51 18.72 -3.05
N ASP A 31 -4.71 19.79 -2.27
CA ASP A 31 -3.69 20.37 -1.41
C ASP A 31 -3.34 19.45 -0.23
N VAL A 32 -2.05 19.37 0.07
CA VAL A 32 -1.52 18.56 1.17
C VAL A 32 -1.74 19.31 2.50
N PRO A 33 -2.50 18.74 3.47
CA PRO A 33 -2.82 19.38 4.75
C PRO A 33 -1.66 19.31 5.77
N VAL A 34 -0.55 18.67 5.41
CA VAL A 34 0.55 18.36 6.34
C VAL A 34 1.51 19.53 6.52
N LEU A 35 1.86 19.84 7.78
CA LEU A 35 2.89 20.81 8.14
C LEU A 35 4.29 20.24 7.87
N GLY A 36 4.95 20.76 6.84
CA GLY A 36 6.37 20.55 6.57
C GLY A 36 6.92 21.68 5.70
N GLN A 37 8.24 21.78 5.59
CA GLN A 37 8.85 22.69 4.63
C GLN A 37 8.59 22.13 3.23
N LYS A 38 7.46 22.53 2.65
CA LYS A 38 7.02 22.13 1.31
C LYS A 38 8.11 22.49 0.31
N ARG A 39 8.68 21.49 -0.35
CA ARG A 39 9.74 21.65 -1.32
C ARG A 39 9.61 20.53 -2.33
N ASP A 40 9.46 20.92 -3.59
CA ASP A 40 9.43 19.98 -4.69
C ASP A 40 10.85 19.45 -4.97
N TYR A 41 11.01 18.13 -4.98
CA TYR A 41 12.28 17.48 -5.31
C TYR A 41 12.08 16.02 -5.70
N THR A 42 13.05 15.49 -6.45
CA THR A 42 13.11 14.08 -6.84
C THR A 42 14.56 13.59 -6.77
N VAL A 43 14.78 12.42 -6.19
CA VAL A 43 16.07 11.75 -6.10
C VAL A 43 15.92 10.31 -6.60
N PRO A 44 16.45 9.97 -7.79
CA PRO A 44 16.57 8.60 -8.23
C PRO A 44 17.79 7.93 -7.57
N LEU A 45 17.63 6.72 -7.06
CA LEU A 45 18.71 5.93 -6.47
C LEU A 45 18.66 4.49 -6.98
N LYS A 46 19.85 3.88 -7.12
CA LYS A 46 20.00 2.42 -7.17
C LYS A 46 20.38 1.93 -5.79
N VAL A 47 19.61 0.99 -5.25
CA VAL A 47 19.83 0.49 -3.88
C VAL A 47 20.13 -0.99 -3.92
N ASP A 48 21.35 -1.35 -3.50
CA ASP A 48 21.80 -2.74 -3.49
C ASP A 48 21.00 -3.58 -2.48
N ILE A 49 20.56 -4.74 -2.97
CA ILE A 49 19.93 -5.81 -2.19
C ILE A 49 20.71 -7.11 -2.37
N HIS A 50 20.48 -8.06 -1.47
CA HIS A 50 21.28 -9.28 -1.44
C HIS A 50 20.92 -10.22 -2.61
N LEU A 51 21.94 -10.64 -3.38
CA LEU A 51 21.84 -11.66 -4.44
C LEU A 51 20.81 -11.34 -5.54
N LYS A 52 20.53 -10.06 -5.77
CA LYS A 52 19.60 -9.60 -6.82
C LYS A 52 20.07 -8.29 -7.41
N GLU A 53 19.47 -7.93 -8.54
CA GLU A 53 19.62 -6.61 -9.15
C GLU A 53 19.24 -5.49 -8.16
N PRO A 54 19.93 -4.34 -8.21
CA PRO A 54 19.61 -3.21 -7.36
C PRO A 54 18.19 -2.71 -7.56
N LEU A 55 17.56 -2.24 -6.48
CA LEU A 55 16.25 -1.60 -6.55
C LEU A 55 16.33 -0.30 -7.35
N ASP A 56 15.32 -0.07 -8.20
CA ASP A 56 15.07 1.18 -8.90
C ASP A 56 14.19 2.07 -8.03
N VAL A 57 14.84 2.94 -7.24
CA VAL A 57 14.18 3.76 -6.23
C VAL A 57 13.99 5.18 -6.76
N VAL A 58 12.76 5.71 -6.63
CA VAL A 58 12.47 7.14 -6.80
C VAL A 58 11.97 7.67 -5.46
N CYS A 59 12.76 8.53 -4.82
CA CYS A 59 12.28 9.36 -3.72
C CYS A 59 11.79 10.69 -4.26
N THR A 60 10.57 11.11 -3.94
CA THR A 60 10.02 12.35 -4.49
C THR A 60 8.93 12.95 -3.62
N SER A 61 8.85 14.28 -3.63
CA SER A 61 7.67 15.05 -3.21
C SER A 61 6.88 15.58 -4.42
N ASN A 62 7.45 15.46 -5.63
CA ASN A 62 6.81 15.85 -6.89
C ASN A 62 5.67 14.87 -7.23
N PRO A 63 4.42 15.35 -7.43
CA PRO A 63 3.29 14.49 -7.74
C PRO A 63 3.38 13.83 -9.12
N ASP A 64 3.96 14.51 -10.12
CA ASP A 64 4.05 13.97 -11.49
C ASP A 64 5.08 12.84 -11.59
N GLU A 65 6.23 12.97 -10.90
CA GLU A 65 7.21 11.89 -10.82
C GLU A 65 6.70 10.70 -9.98
N ALA A 66 5.92 10.96 -8.93
CA ALA A 66 5.24 9.90 -8.18
C ALA A 66 4.23 9.14 -9.07
N ASP A 67 3.39 9.87 -9.81
CA ASP A 67 2.42 9.31 -10.75
C ASP A 67 3.11 8.47 -11.85
N LYS A 68 4.23 8.94 -12.39
CA LYS A 68 5.04 8.22 -13.39
C LYS A 68 5.55 6.89 -12.82
N MET A 69 6.05 6.87 -11.59
CA MET A 69 6.48 5.65 -10.92
C MET A 69 5.31 4.69 -10.66
N ILE A 70 4.17 5.21 -10.21
CA ILE A 70 2.95 4.40 -9.99
C ILE A 70 2.45 3.76 -11.29
N ARG A 71 2.46 4.50 -12.40
CA ARG A 71 2.10 3.95 -13.72
C ARG A 71 3.07 2.84 -14.14
N LYS A 72 4.37 2.98 -13.84
CA LYS A 72 5.38 1.94 -14.09
C LYS A 72 5.08 0.67 -13.28
N MET A 73 4.78 0.82 -11.99
CA MET A 73 4.37 -0.28 -11.10
C MET A 73 3.10 -0.98 -11.61
N ARG A 74 2.06 -0.22 -12.01
CA ARG A 74 0.81 -0.79 -12.55
C ARG A 74 1.03 -1.60 -13.83
N ARG A 75 1.91 -1.13 -14.73
CA ARG A 75 2.28 -1.91 -15.92
C ARG A 75 2.92 -3.25 -15.53
N ARG A 76 3.82 -3.25 -14.52
CA ARG A 76 4.43 -4.48 -14.01
C ARG A 76 3.39 -5.44 -13.43
N LEU A 77 2.48 -4.93 -12.61
CA LEU A 77 1.37 -5.71 -12.03
C LEU A 77 0.38 -6.25 -13.08
N GLY A 78 0.32 -5.64 -14.27
CA GLY A 78 -0.56 -6.03 -15.37
C GLY A 78 -0.47 -7.51 -15.77
N GLY A 79 0.74 -8.08 -15.69
CA GLY A 79 1.01 -9.48 -16.02
C GLY A 79 1.10 -10.42 -14.82
N MET A 80 0.76 -9.95 -13.62
CA MET A 80 0.93 -10.72 -12.38
C MET A 80 -0.43 -11.16 -11.81
N LEU A 81 -0.44 -12.38 -11.27
CA LEU A 81 -1.47 -12.88 -10.37
C LEU A 81 -0.76 -13.68 -9.28
N PRO A 82 -0.92 -13.34 -7.99
CA PRO A 82 -1.62 -12.18 -7.42
C PRO A 82 -0.89 -10.84 -7.63
N ARG A 83 -1.62 -9.72 -7.51
CA ARG A 83 -1.11 -8.34 -7.73
C ARG A 83 -0.85 -7.64 -6.40
N ASN A 84 0.27 -7.99 -5.79
CA ASN A 84 0.64 -7.47 -4.48
C ASN A 84 1.55 -6.24 -4.58
N ILE A 85 1.41 -5.32 -3.63
CA ILE A 85 2.23 -4.11 -3.50
C ILE A 85 2.79 -4.10 -2.08
N GLY A 86 4.11 -4.13 -1.93
CA GLY A 86 4.75 -3.93 -0.62
C GLY A 86 4.51 -2.50 -0.16
N VAL A 87 4.14 -2.31 1.10
CA VAL A 87 3.91 -0.99 1.69
C VAL A 87 4.55 -0.92 3.07
N ASP A 88 5.06 0.26 3.37
CA ASP A 88 5.52 0.67 4.68
C ASP A 88 5.25 2.17 4.85
N VAL A 89 5.36 2.69 6.07
CA VAL A 89 5.18 4.12 6.35
C VAL A 89 6.14 4.55 7.46
N GLU A 90 6.79 5.70 7.25
CA GLU A 90 7.58 6.36 8.29
C GLU A 90 6.88 7.62 8.77
N TYR A 91 7.03 7.94 10.05
CA TYR A 91 6.21 8.95 10.72
C TYR A 91 6.98 10.22 11.04
N THR A 92 6.23 11.30 11.29
CA THR A 92 6.78 12.50 11.90
C THR A 92 7.27 12.23 13.32
N ARG A 93 7.99 13.19 13.90
CA ARG A 93 8.65 13.00 15.20
C ARG A 93 7.62 12.73 16.31
N GLU A 94 7.89 11.73 17.15
CA GLU A 94 7.02 11.36 18.26
C GLU A 94 6.95 12.45 19.35
N ASP A 95 8.05 13.20 19.53
CA ASP A 95 8.13 14.31 20.48
C ASP A 95 7.33 15.57 20.06
N LYS A 96 6.73 15.55 18.86
CA LYS A 96 5.91 16.64 18.32
C LYS A 96 4.56 16.11 17.82
N PRO A 97 3.63 15.80 18.72
CA PRO A 97 2.29 15.32 18.35
C PRO A 97 1.46 16.41 17.65
N PRO A 98 0.47 16.04 16.79
CA PRO A 98 0.13 14.67 16.42
C PRO A 98 1.15 14.07 15.45
N GLN A 99 1.53 12.81 15.71
CA GLN A 99 2.36 12.06 14.78
C GLN A 99 1.52 11.57 13.60
N ILE A 100 1.96 11.87 12.38
CA ILE A 100 1.30 11.57 11.10
C ILE A 100 2.29 10.90 10.13
N ALA A 101 1.84 10.49 8.94
CA ALA A 101 2.71 9.89 7.94
C ALA A 101 3.64 10.97 7.35
N ALA A 102 4.94 10.73 7.41
CA ALA A 102 5.97 11.57 6.80
C ALA A 102 6.40 11.02 5.44
N VAL A 103 6.53 9.69 5.33
CA VAL A 103 6.93 9.02 4.10
C VAL A 103 6.04 7.80 3.89
N LEU A 104 5.58 7.61 2.65
CA LEU A 104 4.93 6.39 2.20
C LEU A 104 5.85 5.66 1.22
N GLN A 105 6.09 4.38 1.47
CA GLN A 105 6.86 3.53 0.58
C GLN A 105 5.94 2.55 -0.14
N LEU A 106 6.11 2.41 -1.46
CA LEU A 106 5.43 1.39 -2.27
C LEU A 106 6.46 0.60 -3.05
N CYS A 107 6.32 -0.72 -3.08
CA CYS A 107 7.23 -1.62 -3.79
C CYS A 107 6.46 -2.62 -4.67
N VAL A 108 6.93 -2.77 -5.91
CA VAL A 108 6.57 -3.86 -6.82
C VAL A 108 7.85 -4.37 -7.47
N GLU A 109 8.23 -5.61 -7.12
CA GLU A 109 9.49 -6.23 -7.58
C GLU A 109 10.71 -5.36 -7.25
N ASP A 110 11.40 -4.86 -8.28
CA ASP A 110 12.58 -4.01 -8.20
C ASP A 110 12.23 -2.51 -8.12
N LEU A 111 10.98 -2.13 -8.36
CA LEU A 111 10.54 -0.74 -8.39
C LEU A 111 10.11 -0.28 -7.01
N VAL A 112 10.65 0.84 -6.54
CA VAL A 112 10.27 1.43 -5.25
C VAL A 112 10.00 2.93 -5.36
N LEU A 113 8.83 3.34 -4.89
CA LEU A 113 8.48 4.73 -4.67
C LEU A 113 8.66 5.04 -3.19
N VAL A 114 9.44 6.07 -2.88
CA VAL A 114 9.55 6.67 -1.54
C VAL A 114 8.92 8.05 -1.62
N TYR A 115 7.62 8.13 -1.37
CA TYR A 115 6.86 9.37 -1.49
C TYR A 115 6.96 10.18 -0.19
N HIS A 116 7.57 11.37 -0.25
CA HIS A 116 7.80 12.21 0.92
C HIS A 116 6.61 13.14 1.16
N ILE A 117 5.64 12.64 1.92
CA ILE A 117 4.35 13.28 2.21
C ILE A 117 4.53 14.67 2.82
N THR A 118 5.41 14.82 3.82
CA THR A 118 5.63 16.10 4.53
C THR A 118 6.26 17.19 3.66
N ALA A 119 6.91 16.82 2.57
CA ALA A 119 7.48 17.77 1.62
C ALA A 119 6.55 18.08 0.43
N ALA A 120 5.49 17.28 0.24
CA ALA A 120 4.60 17.38 -0.88
C ALA A 120 3.74 18.66 -0.84
N THR A 121 3.54 19.27 -1.99
CA THR A 121 2.62 20.41 -2.15
C THR A 121 1.22 19.96 -2.52
N LYS A 122 1.11 18.87 -3.29
CA LYS A 122 -0.13 18.30 -3.83
C LYS A 122 -0.11 16.77 -3.79
N TRP A 123 -1.28 16.15 -3.80
CA TRP A 123 -1.37 14.70 -3.91
C TRP A 123 -1.16 14.21 -5.35
N PRO A 124 -0.43 13.09 -5.58
CA PRO A 124 -0.38 12.45 -6.88
C PRO A 124 -1.74 11.85 -7.21
N LYS A 125 -2.24 12.09 -8.42
CA LYS A 125 -3.58 11.63 -8.83
C LYS A 125 -3.66 10.11 -8.84
N GLU A 126 -2.61 9.45 -9.32
CA GLU A 126 -2.54 7.99 -9.40
C GLU A 126 -2.44 7.35 -8.02
N LEU A 127 -1.84 8.04 -7.05
CA LEU A 127 -1.65 7.52 -5.69
C LEU A 127 -2.99 7.32 -5.00
N ARG A 128 -3.85 8.33 -4.97
CA ARG A 128 -5.16 8.22 -4.31
C ARG A 128 -6.02 7.14 -4.94
N LEU A 129 -6.02 7.05 -6.28
CA LEU A 129 -6.71 5.99 -7.01
C LEU A 129 -6.15 4.61 -6.67
N LEU A 130 -4.83 4.47 -6.54
CA LEU A 130 -4.17 3.21 -6.19
C LEU A 130 -4.55 2.76 -4.78
N LEU A 131 -4.44 3.65 -3.78
CA LEU A 131 -4.68 3.31 -2.36
C LEU A 131 -6.16 2.95 -2.09
N GLN A 132 -7.09 3.53 -2.85
CA GLN A 132 -8.53 3.29 -2.71
C GLN A 132 -9.07 2.14 -3.57
N GLU A 133 -8.24 1.56 -4.44
CA GLU A 133 -8.69 0.53 -5.38
C GLU A 133 -9.26 -0.71 -4.68
N LYS A 134 -10.42 -1.19 -5.16
CA LYS A 134 -11.26 -2.18 -4.48
C LYS A 134 -11.13 -3.60 -4.99
N ARG A 135 -10.47 -3.84 -6.12
CA ARG A 135 -10.48 -5.16 -6.78
C ARG A 135 -9.09 -5.73 -6.93
N LEU A 136 -8.24 -5.04 -7.67
CA LEU A 136 -7.06 -5.67 -8.27
C LEU A 136 -5.89 -5.85 -7.31
N TYR A 137 -5.64 -4.88 -6.44
CA TYR A 137 -4.39 -4.82 -5.68
C TYR A 137 -4.59 -5.20 -4.22
N THR A 138 -3.55 -5.81 -3.64
CA THR A 138 -3.46 -6.05 -2.21
C THR A 138 -2.17 -5.43 -1.68
N PHE A 139 -2.31 -4.59 -0.66
CA PHE A 139 -1.20 -3.94 0.02
C PHE A 139 -0.64 -4.84 1.12
N VAL A 140 0.65 -5.13 1.07
CA VAL A 140 1.31 -6.03 2.01
C VAL A 140 2.26 -5.23 2.88
N GLY A 141 1.99 -5.17 4.18
CA GLY A 141 2.86 -4.49 5.15
C GLY A 141 3.15 -5.35 6.38
N PHE A 142 4.14 -4.94 7.15
CA PHE A 142 4.49 -5.58 8.41
C PHE A 142 4.02 -4.72 9.59
N CYS A 143 3.15 -5.25 10.44
CA CYS A 143 2.55 -4.46 11.53
C CYS A 143 1.77 -3.20 11.07
N ILE A 144 1.24 -3.24 9.84
CA ILE A 144 0.60 -2.13 9.09
C ILE A 144 -0.63 -1.47 9.73
N ARG A 145 -1.08 -1.91 10.91
CA ARG A 145 -2.26 -1.30 11.54
C ARG A 145 -1.99 0.17 11.89
N GLY A 146 -0.84 0.47 12.49
CA GLY A 146 -0.43 1.85 12.80
C GLY A 146 -0.28 2.68 11.54
N ASP A 147 0.34 2.11 10.50
CA ASP A 147 0.56 2.77 9.21
C ASP A 147 -0.75 3.27 8.59
N LYS A 148 -1.78 2.42 8.60
CA LYS A 148 -3.11 2.79 8.11
C LYS A 148 -3.70 3.97 8.88
N GLU A 149 -3.57 3.97 10.20
CA GLU A 149 -4.06 5.06 11.04
C GLU A 149 -3.33 6.37 10.71
N LYS A 150 -2.00 6.32 10.55
CA LYS A 150 -1.19 7.50 10.19
C LYS A 150 -1.47 8.01 8.77
N LEU A 151 -1.65 7.10 7.81
CA LEU A 151 -2.01 7.45 6.43
C LEU A 151 -3.40 8.07 6.35
N LYS A 152 -4.37 7.54 7.11
CA LYS A 152 -5.71 8.12 7.21
C LYS A 152 -5.68 9.55 7.73
N LEU A 153 -4.92 9.80 8.81
CA LEU A 153 -4.71 11.16 9.35
C LEU A 153 -4.05 12.11 8.34
N SER A 154 -3.36 11.56 7.34
CA SER A 154 -2.67 12.30 6.29
C SER A 154 -3.47 12.38 4.98
N GLY A 155 -4.73 11.94 4.95
CA GLY A 155 -5.57 11.97 3.73
C GLY A 155 -5.25 10.90 2.68
N LEU A 156 -4.42 9.91 3.02
CA LEU A 156 -3.95 8.84 2.12
C LEU A 156 -4.41 7.45 2.61
N GLU A 157 -5.66 7.32 3.05
CA GLU A 157 -6.19 6.06 3.58
C GLU A 157 -6.02 4.91 2.56
N ILE A 158 -5.49 3.77 3.03
CA ILE A 158 -5.51 2.51 2.27
C ILE A 158 -6.87 1.86 2.48
N ASN A 159 -7.44 1.35 1.39
CA ASN A 159 -8.69 0.60 1.42
C ASN A 159 -8.68 -0.46 2.53
N LEU A 160 -9.73 -0.45 3.36
CA LEU A 160 -9.78 -1.23 4.59
C LEU A 160 -9.70 -2.74 4.36
N ASP A 161 -10.10 -3.26 3.21
CA ASP A 161 -10.16 -4.71 2.95
C ASP A 161 -9.03 -5.21 2.04
N LYS A 162 -8.19 -4.31 1.53
CA LYS A 162 -7.14 -4.63 0.55
C LYS A 162 -5.75 -4.62 1.16
N TYR A 163 -5.61 -5.21 2.34
CA TYR A 163 -4.31 -5.30 2.98
C TYR A 163 -4.04 -6.65 3.67
N VAL A 164 -2.76 -7.00 3.70
CA VAL A 164 -2.20 -8.12 4.43
C VAL A 164 -1.23 -7.59 5.48
N ASN A 165 -1.43 -8.02 6.73
CA ASN A 165 -0.44 -7.83 7.79
C ASN A 165 0.41 -9.08 7.92
N LEU A 166 1.64 -9.03 7.42
CA LEU A 166 2.60 -10.14 7.43
C LEU A 166 2.83 -10.72 8.83
N GLN A 167 3.00 -9.82 9.81
CA GLN A 167 3.22 -10.24 11.20
C GLN A 167 2.06 -11.11 11.70
N ARG A 168 0.84 -10.97 11.17
CA ARG A 168 -0.31 -11.82 11.53
C ARG A 168 -0.39 -13.13 10.74
N LYS A 169 0.03 -13.12 9.47
CA LYS A 169 -0.13 -14.26 8.55
C LYS A 169 0.97 -15.31 8.68
N TRP A 170 2.16 -14.95 9.15
CA TRP A 170 3.28 -15.88 9.28
C TRP A 170 3.90 -15.77 10.67
N ARG A 171 3.92 -16.88 11.42
CA ARG A 171 4.44 -16.94 12.80
C ARG A 171 5.89 -17.42 12.83
N VAL A 172 6.55 -17.18 13.95
CA VAL A 172 7.85 -17.77 14.22
C VAL A 172 7.69 -19.29 14.24
N PRO A 173 8.46 -20.04 13.44
CA PRO A 173 8.42 -21.50 13.46
C PRO A 173 8.65 -22.06 14.87
N ASN A 174 8.08 -23.24 15.15
CA ASN A 174 8.23 -24.01 16.39
C ASN A 174 7.61 -23.40 17.66
N ASN A 175 7.50 -22.08 17.80
CA ASN A 175 6.93 -21.45 19.00
C ASN A 175 5.67 -20.62 18.74
N GLY A 176 5.29 -20.40 17.48
CA GLY A 176 4.04 -19.73 17.11
C GLY A 176 3.95 -18.25 17.49
N LYS A 177 5.03 -17.66 18.03
CA LYS A 177 5.02 -16.27 18.50
C LYS A 177 4.96 -15.29 17.33
N LYS A 178 4.60 -14.05 17.65
CA LYS A 178 4.71 -12.92 16.73
C LYS A 178 6.17 -12.56 16.54
N TRP A 179 6.53 -12.22 15.30
CA TRP A 179 7.82 -11.63 14.98
C TRP A 179 7.99 -10.27 15.66
N GLN A 180 9.16 -10.01 16.25
CA GLN A 180 9.44 -8.77 16.96
C GLN A 180 9.93 -7.65 16.03
N SER A 181 10.53 -8.02 14.89
CA SER A 181 10.96 -7.04 13.90
C SER A 181 10.85 -7.56 12.46
N LEU A 182 10.71 -6.62 11.51
CA LEU A 182 10.77 -6.91 10.08
C LEU A 182 12.13 -7.48 9.66
N ALA A 183 13.22 -7.06 10.30
CA ALA A 183 14.57 -7.56 10.01
C ALA A 183 14.73 -9.03 10.37
N GLU A 184 14.23 -9.47 11.54
CA GLU A 184 14.21 -10.89 11.92
C GLU A 184 13.33 -11.71 11.00
N PHE A 185 12.16 -11.17 10.66
CA PHE A 185 11.22 -11.79 9.72
C PHE A 185 11.88 -12.04 8.35
N ALA A 186 12.48 -11.00 7.78
CA ALA A 186 13.19 -11.06 6.50
C ALA A 186 14.42 -11.97 6.58
N ALA A 187 15.15 -11.96 7.70
CA ALA A 187 16.29 -12.85 7.91
C ALA A 187 15.89 -14.33 7.86
N SER A 188 14.74 -14.66 8.44
CA SER A 188 14.22 -16.03 8.48
C SER A 188 13.65 -16.50 7.15
N LEU A 189 12.92 -15.64 6.44
CA LEU A 189 12.11 -16.05 5.28
C LEU A 189 12.78 -15.74 3.93
N ILE A 190 13.57 -14.67 3.85
CA ILE A 190 14.23 -14.24 2.62
C ILE A 190 15.69 -14.70 2.62
N HIS A 191 16.51 -14.16 3.53
CA HIS A 191 17.92 -14.52 3.67
C HIS A 191 18.54 -13.92 4.95
N PRO A 192 19.44 -14.63 5.67
CA PRO A 192 20.05 -14.15 6.93
C PRO A 192 20.72 -12.78 6.90
N SER A 193 21.18 -12.32 5.73
CA SER A 193 21.80 -10.99 5.55
C SER A 193 20.86 -9.83 5.90
N TYR A 194 19.54 -10.03 5.81
CA TYR A 194 18.56 -9.01 6.18
C TYR A 194 18.48 -8.75 7.69
N SER A 195 19.05 -9.61 8.54
CA SER A 195 19.15 -9.35 10.00
C SER A 195 19.90 -8.05 10.33
N LYS A 196 20.72 -7.56 9.39
CA LYS A 196 21.52 -6.34 9.52
C LYS A 196 20.98 -5.17 8.70
N MET A 197 19.85 -5.31 8.00
CA MET A 197 19.36 -4.33 7.03
C MET A 197 19.11 -2.94 7.65
N LYS A 198 18.78 -2.88 8.95
CA LYS A 198 18.46 -1.64 9.67
C LYS A 198 19.65 -1.00 10.41
N ARG A 199 20.85 -1.61 10.39
CA ARG A 199 21.98 -1.19 11.25
C ARG A 199 22.65 0.13 10.87
N LYS A 200 22.41 0.64 9.66
CA LYS A 200 23.01 1.91 9.18
C LYS A 200 22.27 3.15 9.70
N ILE A 201 21.14 2.98 10.38
CA ILE A 201 20.29 4.07 10.88
C ILE A 201 20.40 4.16 12.40
N ASP A 202 20.67 5.36 12.89
CA ASP A 202 20.61 5.67 14.31
C ASP A 202 19.15 5.90 14.73
N ARG A 203 18.66 5.08 15.67
CA ARG A 203 17.25 5.13 16.10
C ARG A 203 16.86 6.42 16.80
N ASN A 204 17.83 7.17 17.34
CA ASN A 204 17.58 8.39 18.09
C ASN A 204 17.69 9.63 17.20
N SER A 205 18.77 9.77 16.44
CA SER A 205 19.01 10.97 15.63
C SER A 205 18.34 10.92 14.27
N ASP A 206 18.40 9.77 13.58
CA ASP A 206 17.99 9.70 12.18
C ASP A 206 16.46 9.60 12.03
N HIS A 207 15.78 8.93 12.97
CA HIS A 207 14.31 8.86 13.00
C HIS A 207 13.64 10.24 13.17
N LEU A 208 14.40 11.26 13.60
CA LEU A 208 13.89 12.61 13.73
C LEU A 208 13.85 13.38 12.41
N LEU A 209 14.43 12.82 11.34
CA LEU A 209 14.64 13.49 10.05
C LEU A 209 13.58 13.15 9.00
N TRP A 210 12.64 12.23 9.29
CA TRP A 210 11.62 11.80 8.34
C TRP A 210 10.74 12.93 7.80
N GLY A 211 10.47 13.95 8.63
CA GLY A 211 9.71 15.14 8.22
C GLY A 211 10.56 16.24 7.54
N GLY A 212 11.87 16.05 7.45
CA GLY A 212 12.83 17.03 6.93
C GLY A 212 13.05 16.87 5.43
N SER A 213 13.02 17.98 4.69
CA SER A 213 13.18 18.00 3.23
C SER A 213 14.47 18.70 2.78
N PRO A 214 15.27 18.10 1.88
CA PRO A 214 15.11 16.76 1.28
C PRO A 214 15.50 15.62 2.24
N LEU A 215 15.03 14.40 1.97
CA LEU A 215 15.46 13.22 2.72
C LEU A 215 16.92 12.84 2.42
N PRO A 216 17.74 12.53 3.44
CA PRO A 216 19.07 11.96 3.24
C PRO A 216 19.04 10.60 2.54
N ASN A 217 20.00 10.33 1.65
CA ASN A 217 20.09 9.05 0.90
C ASN A 217 20.01 7.81 1.79
N LYS A 218 20.63 7.83 2.99
CA LYS A 218 20.57 6.71 3.93
C LYS A 218 19.14 6.37 4.38
N LEU A 219 18.27 7.36 4.53
CA LEU A 219 16.86 7.17 4.87
C LEU A 219 16.05 6.68 3.67
N ILE A 220 16.38 7.15 2.47
CA ILE A 220 15.78 6.65 1.23
C ILE A 220 16.13 5.17 1.03
N GLU A 221 17.40 4.78 1.21
CA GLU A 221 17.85 3.38 1.16
C GLU A 221 17.14 2.51 2.19
N TYR A 222 17.02 2.98 3.42
CA TYR A 222 16.34 2.28 4.50
C TYR A 222 14.87 2.05 4.16
N ALA A 223 14.16 3.14 3.80
CA ALA A 223 12.75 3.11 3.44
C ALA A 223 12.49 2.16 2.28
N ALA A 224 13.35 2.20 1.26
CA ALA A 224 13.20 1.34 0.10
C ALA A 224 13.38 -0.14 0.45
N LYS A 225 14.33 -0.46 1.33
CA LYS A 225 14.56 -1.83 1.80
C LYS A 225 13.39 -2.36 2.62
N ASP A 226 12.76 -1.53 3.45
CA ASP A 226 11.60 -1.94 4.26
C ASP A 226 10.41 -2.33 3.38
N ALA A 227 10.05 -1.53 2.38
CA ALA A 227 8.99 -1.89 1.43
C ALA A 227 9.36 -3.09 0.53
N TYR A 228 10.63 -3.23 0.15
CA TYR A 228 11.08 -4.37 -0.62
C TYR A 228 10.97 -5.69 0.15
N VAL A 229 11.41 -5.74 1.41
CA VAL A 229 11.35 -6.99 2.18
C VAL A 229 9.92 -7.40 2.52
N THR A 230 8.99 -6.46 2.67
CA THR A 230 7.56 -6.81 2.84
C THR A 230 7.00 -7.42 1.55
N TYR A 231 7.26 -6.82 0.39
CA TYR A 231 6.88 -7.38 -0.91
C TYR A 231 7.47 -8.79 -1.14
N GLU A 232 8.79 -8.92 -1.01
CA GLU A 232 9.51 -10.16 -1.31
C GLU A 232 9.12 -11.30 -0.36
N ALA A 233 8.93 -10.99 0.92
CA ALA A 233 8.49 -11.98 1.88
C ALA A 233 7.10 -12.54 1.55
N TRP A 234 6.15 -11.68 1.17
CA TRP A 234 4.82 -12.14 0.81
C TRP A 234 4.83 -12.97 -0.47
N LYS A 235 5.59 -12.53 -1.48
CA LYS A 235 5.79 -13.31 -2.71
C LYS A 235 6.28 -14.74 -2.40
N LYS A 236 7.26 -14.87 -1.50
CA LYS A 236 7.76 -16.19 -1.06
C LYS A 236 6.70 -17.01 -0.33
N ILE A 237 5.90 -16.39 0.53
CA ILE A 237 4.81 -17.06 1.24
C ILE A 237 3.80 -17.60 0.24
N GLU A 238 3.39 -16.81 -0.75
CA GLU A 238 2.41 -17.23 -1.75
C GLU A 238 2.92 -18.39 -2.59
N ILE A 239 4.14 -18.30 -3.12
CA ILE A 239 4.80 -19.39 -3.86
C ILE A 239 4.86 -20.67 -3.01
N THR A 240 5.18 -20.54 -1.72
CA THR A 240 5.24 -21.69 -0.80
C THR A 240 3.87 -22.32 -0.59
N LYS A 241 2.82 -21.51 -0.48
CA LYS A 241 1.44 -22.01 -0.31
C LYS A 241 0.97 -22.73 -1.58
N GLU A 242 1.15 -22.11 -2.74
CA GLU A 242 0.79 -22.70 -4.03
C GLU A 242 1.55 -24.01 -4.27
N GLY A 243 2.85 -24.03 -3.99
CA GLY A 243 3.66 -25.25 -4.10
C GLY A 243 3.20 -26.37 -3.15
N LEU A 244 2.74 -26.04 -1.95
CA LEU A 244 2.18 -27.02 -1.02
C LEU A 244 0.84 -27.57 -1.52
N GLU A 245 -0.04 -26.71 -2.03
CA GLU A 245 -1.34 -27.09 -2.61
C GLU A 245 -1.13 -28.05 -3.81
N LEU A 246 -0.22 -27.71 -4.73
CA LEU A 246 0.13 -28.56 -5.88
C LEU A 246 0.78 -29.89 -5.46
N TRP A 247 1.63 -29.87 -4.43
CA TRP A 247 2.26 -31.09 -3.92
C TRP A 247 1.23 -32.03 -3.30
N GLN A 248 0.28 -31.50 -2.53
CA GLN A 248 -0.82 -32.29 -1.97
C GLN A 248 -1.73 -32.88 -3.05
N GLU A 249 -2.10 -32.08 -4.06
CA GLU A 249 -2.88 -32.56 -5.21
C GLU A 249 -2.16 -33.69 -5.95
N ALA A 250 -0.84 -33.56 -6.15
CA ALA A 250 -0.04 -34.61 -6.77
C ALA A 250 0.02 -35.90 -5.95
N GLU A 251 0.10 -35.81 -4.62
CA GLU A 251 0.07 -36.99 -3.74
C GLU A 251 -1.30 -37.67 -3.71
N ASP A 252 -2.39 -36.90 -3.60
CA ASP A 252 -3.75 -37.42 -3.52
C ASP A 252 -4.19 -38.16 -4.79
N HIS A 253 -3.60 -37.78 -5.94
CA HIS A 253 -3.97 -38.30 -7.26
C HIS A 253 -2.85 -39.09 -7.94
N TRP A 254 -1.82 -39.50 -7.19
CA TRP A 254 -0.66 -40.20 -7.75
C TRP A 254 -1.03 -41.49 -8.49
N ASP A 255 -1.90 -42.31 -7.89
CA ASP A 255 -2.32 -43.61 -8.43
C ASP A 255 -3.63 -43.55 -9.24
N ASP A 256 -4.20 -42.36 -9.47
CA ASP A 256 -5.43 -42.22 -10.26
C ASP A 256 -5.10 -42.09 -11.77
N PRO A 257 -5.32 -43.14 -12.58
CA PRO A 257 -4.96 -43.13 -13.99
C PRO A 257 -5.84 -42.19 -14.83
N TYR A 258 -6.97 -41.73 -14.31
CA TYR A 258 -7.90 -40.84 -15.03
C TYR A 258 -7.75 -39.37 -14.64
N TYR A 259 -7.06 -39.08 -13.54
CA TYR A 259 -6.93 -37.72 -13.03
C TYR A 259 -6.07 -36.82 -13.92
N TRP A 260 -4.96 -37.37 -14.43
CA TRP A 260 -3.99 -36.61 -15.25
C TRP A 260 -4.35 -36.55 -16.74
N GLY A 261 -5.45 -37.19 -17.16
CA GLY A 261 -5.98 -37.10 -18.52
C GLY A 261 -5.10 -37.72 -19.61
N TYR A 262 -4.39 -38.82 -19.30
CA TYR A 262 -3.64 -39.60 -20.29
C TYR A 262 -4.56 -40.52 -21.13
#